data_AF-A0A4Q3Z2I2-F1
#
_entry.id   AF-A0A4Q3Z2I2-F1
#
_cell.length_a   1.000
_cell.length_b   1.000
_cell.length_c   1.000
_cell.angle_alpha   90.00
_cell.angle_beta   90.00
_cell.angle_gamma   90.00
#
_symmetry.space_group_name_H-M   'P 1'
#
loop_
_entity.id
_entity.type
_entity.pdbx_description
1 polymer ?
#
loop_
_entity_poly.entity_id
_entity_poly.type
_entity_poly.pdbx_seq_one_letter_code
_entity_poly.pdbx_strand_id
1 'polypeptide(L)'
;MEPGASVAEVARQHGLNAYMVFQWRGDPRFGEFERPVESQEPVTGFGLSGHLLEMVRGSECSARLDWVQVSFLAEARALAEDGHITGASGRNWMSYGAEVVLADGFSEVERGLLTDPQTSGGLLVSCAPEAQDDVLALFAAHGFADACVIGEVL
;
A
#
# COMPACT_ATOMS: atom_id res chain seq x y z
N MET A 1 17.50 18.62 -8.57
CA MET A 1 17.45 17.40 -7.73
C MET A 1 18.88 16.88 -7.64
N GLU A 2 19.40 16.60 -6.44
CA GLU A 2 20.74 16.01 -6.30
C GLU A 2 20.73 14.58 -6.89
N PRO A 3 21.76 14.17 -7.65
CA PRO A 3 21.83 12.81 -8.18
C PRO A 3 21.87 11.78 -7.03
N GLY A 4 20.88 10.88 -6.98
CA GLY A 4 20.85 9.74 -6.06
C GLY A 4 19.85 9.79 -4.90
N ALA A 5 19.02 10.83 -4.80
CA ALA A 5 17.93 10.87 -3.82
C ALA A 5 16.79 9.91 -4.21
N SER A 6 16.35 9.09 -3.26
CA SER A 6 15.22 8.16 -3.44
C SER A 6 13.87 8.88 -3.40
N VAL A 7 12.84 8.27 -4.00
CA VAL A 7 11.45 8.75 -3.95
C VAL A 7 11.00 9.02 -2.51
N ALA A 8 11.35 8.11 -1.58
CA ALA A 8 11.04 8.24 -0.16
C ALA A 8 11.73 9.46 0.52
N GLU A 9 12.92 9.86 0.05
CA GLU A 9 13.61 11.04 0.59
C GLU A 9 13.00 12.34 0.08
N VAL A 10 12.56 12.37 -1.19
CA VAL A 10 11.84 13.51 -1.78
C VAL A 10 10.47 13.69 -1.12
N ALA A 11 9.72 12.59 -0.91
CA ALA A 11 8.43 12.57 -0.20
C ALA A 11 8.49 13.29 1.17
N ARG A 12 9.53 12.96 1.94
CA ARG A 12 9.77 13.49 3.29
C ARG A 12 10.01 14.99 3.31
N GLN A 13 10.75 15.51 2.33
CA GLN A 13 11.07 16.94 2.25
C GLN A 13 9.84 17.80 1.99
N HIS A 14 8.77 17.21 1.47
CA HIS A 14 7.52 17.88 1.12
C HIS A 14 6.33 17.53 2.04
N GLY A 15 6.54 16.70 3.08
CA GLY A 15 5.49 16.33 4.04
C GLY A 15 4.35 15.49 3.43
N LEU A 16 4.65 14.73 2.37
CA LEU A 16 3.65 13.99 1.60
C LEU A 16 3.55 12.54 2.10
N ASN A 17 2.42 12.18 2.71
CA ASN A 17 2.08 10.80 3.08
C ASN A 17 0.77 10.41 2.38
N ALA A 18 0.75 9.29 1.65
CA ALA A 18 -0.45 8.79 0.96
C ALA A 18 -1.17 7.77 1.83
N TYR A 19 -2.47 7.92 2.11
CA TYR A 19 -3.24 7.00 2.96
C TYR A 19 -4.04 6.00 2.10
N MET A 20 -4.10 4.74 2.51
CA MET A 20 -4.62 3.62 1.70
C MET A 20 -5.62 2.76 2.48
N VAL A 21 -6.76 2.43 1.85
CA VAL A 21 -7.85 1.63 2.44
C VAL A 21 -8.08 0.35 1.64
N PHE A 22 -8.36 -0.75 2.33
CA PHE A 22 -8.73 -2.07 1.82
C PHE A 22 -10.13 -2.44 2.29
N GLN A 23 -10.90 -2.99 1.35
CA GLN A 23 -12.23 -3.54 1.63
C GLN A 23 -12.12 -5.03 1.96
N TRP A 24 -12.40 -5.43 3.19
CA TRP A 24 -12.54 -6.84 3.55
C TRP A 24 -13.82 -7.42 2.93
N ARG A 25 -13.78 -8.60 2.30
CA ARG A 25 -14.99 -9.24 1.73
C ARG A 25 -15.39 -10.57 2.37
N GLY A 26 -14.66 -11.08 3.37
CA GLY A 26 -15.16 -12.08 4.34
C GLY A 26 -14.47 -13.45 4.40
N ASP A 27 -14.09 -13.87 5.63
CA ASP A 27 -14.10 -15.26 6.15
C ASP A 27 -15.00 -15.29 7.40
N PRO A 28 -16.09 -16.08 7.44
CA PRO A 28 -17.06 -16.08 8.55
C PRO A 28 -16.56 -16.70 9.86
N ARG A 29 -15.28 -17.12 9.95
CA ARG A 29 -14.70 -17.68 11.19
C ARG A 29 -14.27 -16.64 12.22
N PHE A 30 -14.20 -15.37 11.82
CA PHE A 30 -14.02 -14.26 12.75
C PHE A 30 -15.40 -13.66 13.06
N GLY A 31 -15.77 -13.61 14.34
CA GLY A 31 -17.11 -13.22 14.80
C GLY A 31 -17.46 -11.75 14.52
N GLU A 32 -18.73 -11.40 14.69
CA GLU A 32 -19.24 -10.02 14.59
C GLU A 32 -18.60 -9.13 15.67
N PHE A 33 -18.02 -8.00 15.28
CA PHE A 33 -17.43 -7.00 16.19
C PHE A 33 -18.09 -5.63 16.01
N GLU A 34 -18.29 -4.91 17.11
CA GLU A 34 -19.07 -3.66 17.17
C GLU A 34 -18.40 -2.42 16.52
N ARG A 35 -17.18 -2.52 15.93
CA ARG A 35 -16.54 -1.42 15.18
C ARG A 35 -15.62 -1.96 14.05
N PRO A 36 -15.72 -1.51 12.78
CA PRO A 36 -15.27 -2.31 11.65
C PRO A 36 -13.93 -1.80 11.09
N VAL A 37 -12.89 -1.88 11.92
CA VAL A 37 -11.50 -1.81 11.45
C VAL A 37 -10.79 -3.05 11.95
N GLU A 38 -10.30 -3.86 11.02
CA GLU A 38 -9.73 -5.17 11.33
C GLU A 38 -8.22 -5.10 11.55
N SER A 39 -7.53 -4.21 10.84
CA SER A 39 -6.09 -4.00 10.97
C SER A 39 -5.67 -2.61 10.47
N GLN A 40 -4.60 -2.07 11.06
CA GLN A 40 -4.02 -0.77 10.71
C GLN A 40 -2.50 -0.84 10.84
N GLU A 41 -1.76 -0.66 9.75
CA GLU A 41 -0.29 -0.70 9.79
C GLU A 41 0.35 0.36 8.88
N PRO A 42 1.46 0.99 9.30
CA PRO A 42 2.15 1.97 8.47
C PRO A 42 2.96 1.28 7.36
N VAL A 43 2.78 1.72 6.10
CA VAL A 43 3.62 1.27 4.99
C VAL A 43 5.01 1.87 5.14
N THR A 44 6.00 0.98 5.29
CA THR A 44 7.38 1.35 5.62
C THR A 44 8.39 0.56 4.78
N GLY A 45 9.45 0.01 5.39
CA GLY A 45 10.63 -0.52 4.71
C GLY A 45 10.40 -1.73 3.80
N PHE A 46 9.26 -2.42 3.94
CA PHE A 46 8.92 -3.55 3.08
C PHE A 46 8.10 -3.17 1.83
N GLY A 47 7.76 -1.89 1.67
CA GLY A 47 6.90 -1.42 0.58
C GLY A 47 5.45 -1.91 0.71
N LEU A 48 4.60 -1.48 -0.22
CA LEU A 48 3.17 -1.77 -0.16
C LEU A 48 2.86 -3.26 -0.18
N SER A 49 3.48 -4.02 -1.10
CA SER A 49 3.26 -5.47 -1.18
C SER A 49 3.71 -6.22 0.07
N GLY A 50 4.80 -5.78 0.70
CA GLY A 50 5.29 -6.42 1.92
C GLY A 50 4.31 -6.25 3.08
N HIS A 51 3.79 -5.03 3.26
CA HIS A 51 2.79 -4.75 4.31
C HIS A 51 1.45 -5.43 4.03
N LEU A 52 1.02 -5.51 2.77
CA LEU A 52 -0.16 -6.29 2.41
C LEU A 52 -0.02 -7.78 2.69
N LEU A 53 1.17 -8.34 2.41
CA LEU A 53 1.45 -9.72 2.75
C LEU A 53 1.41 -9.94 4.27
N GLU A 54 2.01 -9.06 5.08
CA GLU A 54 1.92 -9.17 6.55
C GLU A 54 0.48 -9.12 7.06
N MET A 55 -0.38 -8.26 6.49
CA MET A 55 -1.80 -8.18 6.87
C MET A 55 -2.57 -9.48 6.66
N VAL A 56 -2.24 -10.26 5.63
CA VAL A 56 -2.95 -11.51 5.30
C VAL A 56 -2.18 -12.76 5.73
N ARG A 57 -0.89 -12.65 6.05
CA ARG A 57 -0.05 -13.76 6.51
C ARG A 57 -0.57 -14.29 7.84
N GLY A 58 -0.66 -15.61 7.93
CA GLY A 58 -1.20 -16.29 9.11
C GLY A 58 -2.72 -16.28 9.20
N SER A 59 -3.41 -15.66 8.23
CA SER A 59 -4.84 -15.83 8.00
C SER A 59 -5.09 -16.86 6.88
N GLU A 60 -6.36 -17.19 6.64
CA GLU A 60 -6.79 -17.98 5.49
C GLU A 60 -7.25 -17.09 4.32
N CYS A 61 -6.96 -15.79 4.41
CA CYS A 61 -7.34 -14.79 3.44
C CYS A 61 -6.19 -14.42 2.49
N SER A 62 -6.53 -13.72 1.42
CA SER A 62 -5.58 -13.14 0.47
C SER A 62 -5.94 -11.68 0.19
N ALA A 63 -5.01 -10.88 -0.34
CA ALA A 63 -5.29 -9.50 -0.72
C ALA A 63 -5.23 -9.34 -2.24
N ARG A 64 -6.20 -8.63 -2.82
CA ARG A 64 -6.20 -8.22 -4.22
C ARG A 64 -6.06 -6.71 -4.29
N LEU A 65 -4.97 -6.25 -4.91
CA LEU A 65 -4.67 -4.85 -5.12
C LEU A 65 -5.20 -4.38 -6.48
N ASP A 66 -5.94 -3.27 -6.51
CA ASP A 66 -6.22 -2.51 -7.72
C ASP A 66 -5.12 -1.47 -7.92
N TRP A 67 -4.11 -1.85 -8.70
CA TRP A 67 -2.93 -1.02 -8.95
C TRP A 67 -3.26 0.38 -9.48
N VAL A 68 -4.34 0.52 -10.24
CA VAL A 68 -4.74 1.81 -10.85
C VAL A 68 -5.19 2.81 -9.79
N GLN A 69 -5.69 2.33 -8.65
CA GLN A 69 -6.11 3.16 -7.53
C GLN A 69 -4.94 3.57 -6.61
N VAL A 70 -3.80 2.86 -6.71
CA VAL A 70 -2.64 3.16 -5.86
C VAL A 70 -2.08 4.52 -6.23
N SER A 71 -2.21 5.45 -5.30
CA SER A 71 -1.72 6.81 -5.47
C SER A 71 -0.25 6.90 -5.08
N PHE A 72 0.56 7.40 -6.01
CA PHE A 72 1.97 7.72 -5.81
C PHE A 72 2.16 9.23 -5.79
N LEU A 73 3.29 9.67 -5.23
CA LEU A 73 3.74 11.04 -5.50
C LEU A 73 3.97 11.21 -7.00
N ALA A 74 3.60 12.37 -7.53
CA ALA A 74 3.65 12.63 -8.97
C ALA A 74 5.05 12.35 -9.55
N GLU A 75 6.09 12.70 -8.78
CA GLU A 75 7.50 12.54 -9.15
C GLU A 75 8.00 11.10 -8.96
N ALA A 76 7.36 10.29 -8.11
CA ALA A 76 7.80 8.93 -7.80
C ALA A 76 7.86 8.06 -9.05
N ARG A 77 6.79 8.11 -9.85
CA ARG A 77 6.68 7.33 -11.07
C ARG A 77 7.71 7.77 -12.11
N ALA A 78 7.82 9.08 -12.35
CA ALA A 78 8.79 9.61 -13.30
C ALA A 78 10.23 9.22 -12.93
N LEU A 79 10.58 9.31 -11.64
CA LEU A 79 11.89 8.88 -11.15
C LEU A 79 12.14 7.39 -11.38
N ALA A 80 11.15 6.54 -11.08
CA ALA A 80 11.28 5.10 -11.32
C ALA A 80 11.38 4.76 -12.82
N GLU A 81 10.64 5.48 -13.68
CA GLU A 81 10.72 5.36 -15.14
C GLU A 81 12.10 5.77 -15.69
N ASP A 82 12.75 6.77 -15.08
CA ASP A 82 14.13 7.17 -15.36
C ASP A 82 15.18 6.21 -14.77
N GLY A 83 14.75 5.12 -14.13
CA GLY A 83 15.62 4.08 -13.57
C GLY A 83 16.07 4.33 -12.13
N HIS A 84 15.53 5.34 -11.45
CA HIS A 84 15.79 5.60 -10.03
C HIS A 84 14.96 4.67 -9.13
N ILE A 85 15.32 3.39 -9.12
CA ILE A 85 14.73 2.36 -8.24
C ILE A 85 15.70 2.05 -7.12
N THR A 86 15.21 2.00 -5.87
CA THR A 86 16.06 1.69 -4.73
C THR A 86 16.54 0.24 -4.79
N GLY A 87 17.80 -0.01 -4.41
CA GLY A 87 18.29 -1.40 -4.29
C GLY A 87 17.53 -2.23 -3.24
N ALA A 88 16.80 -1.56 -2.34
CA ALA A 88 15.90 -2.20 -1.39
C ALA A 88 14.65 -2.80 -2.05
N SER A 89 14.10 -2.17 -3.10
CA SER A 89 12.99 -2.71 -3.89
C SER A 89 13.31 -4.12 -4.39
N GLY A 90 14.50 -4.30 -4.98
CA GLY A 90 14.98 -5.61 -5.42
C GLY A 90 15.15 -6.62 -4.28
N ARG A 91 15.63 -6.19 -3.11
CA ARG A 91 15.72 -7.08 -1.93
C ARG A 91 14.35 -7.49 -1.41
N ASN A 92 13.42 -6.55 -1.32
CA ASN A 92 12.04 -6.81 -0.94
C ASN A 92 11.40 -7.82 -1.90
N TRP A 93 11.56 -7.63 -3.21
CA TRP A 93 11.08 -8.60 -4.21
C TRP A 93 11.71 -9.99 -4.04
N MET A 94 13.01 -10.09 -3.80
CA MET A 94 13.65 -11.38 -3.53
C MET A 94 13.17 -12.04 -2.24
N SER A 95 12.75 -11.25 -1.24
CA SER A 95 12.31 -11.76 0.06
C SER A 95 10.90 -12.36 0.03
N TYR A 96 9.97 -11.77 -0.71
CA TYR A 96 8.55 -12.17 -0.66
C TYR A 96 7.87 -12.26 -2.03
N GLY A 97 8.56 -11.96 -3.14
CA GLY A 97 7.96 -11.92 -4.48
C GLY A 97 7.41 -13.27 -4.96
N ALA A 98 7.85 -14.39 -4.36
CA ALA A 98 7.30 -15.71 -4.64
C ALA A 98 5.84 -15.88 -4.15
N GLU A 99 5.38 -15.03 -3.23
CA GLU A 99 4.01 -15.02 -2.70
C GLU A 99 3.12 -13.99 -3.42
N VAL A 100 3.67 -13.23 -4.37
CA VAL A 100 2.94 -12.16 -5.08
C VAL A 100 2.68 -12.58 -6.53
N VAL A 101 1.41 -12.59 -6.92
CA VAL A 101 1.01 -12.79 -8.32
C VAL A 101 0.81 -11.43 -8.98
N LEU A 102 1.62 -11.13 -9.99
CA LEU A 102 1.49 -9.91 -10.79
C LEU A 102 0.58 -10.14 -11.99
N ALA A 103 -0.18 -9.11 -12.37
CA ALA A 103 -0.99 -9.14 -13.59
C ALA A 103 -0.11 -9.21 -14.85
N ASP A 104 -0.66 -9.71 -15.94
CA ASP A 104 0.01 -9.69 -17.24
C ASP A 104 0.34 -8.25 -17.65
N GLY A 105 1.59 -8.01 -18.07
CA GLY A 105 2.05 -6.69 -18.47
C GLY A 105 2.43 -5.76 -17.32
N PHE A 106 2.41 -6.22 -16.06
CA PHE A 106 2.93 -5.45 -14.93
C PHE A 106 4.42 -5.21 -15.10
N SER A 107 4.80 -3.94 -15.25
CA SER A 107 6.15 -3.57 -15.64
C SER A 107 7.16 -3.71 -14.50
N GLU A 108 8.44 -3.76 -14.87
CA GLU A 108 9.57 -3.73 -13.92
C GLU A 108 9.57 -2.47 -13.06
N VAL A 109 9.16 -1.34 -13.63
CA VAL A 109 9.01 -0.04 -12.94
C VAL A 109 7.92 -0.13 -11.89
N GLU A 110 6.74 -0.65 -12.26
CA GLU A 110 5.63 -0.83 -11.33
C GLU A 110 5.98 -1.81 -10.21
N ARG A 111 6.70 -2.89 -10.52
CA ARG A 111 7.22 -3.82 -9.50
C ARG A 111 8.21 -3.15 -8.56
N GLY A 112 9.08 -2.28 -9.11
CA GLY A 112 9.96 -1.43 -8.31
C GLY A 112 9.16 -0.57 -7.33
N LEU A 113 8.16 0.17 -7.82
CA LEU A 113 7.28 1.02 -6.99
C LEU A 113 6.47 0.23 -5.95
N LEU A 114 5.94 -0.94 -6.33
CA LEU A 114 5.16 -1.81 -5.45
C LEU A 114 5.99 -2.29 -4.24
N THR A 115 7.29 -2.49 -4.45
CA THR A 115 8.23 -3.01 -3.45
C THR A 115 9.13 -1.93 -2.83
N ASP A 116 8.98 -0.67 -3.23
CA ASP A 116 9.85 0.42 -2.79
C ASP A 116 9.64 0.71 -1.28
N PRO A 117 10.71 0.71 -0.46
CA PRO A 117 10.61 1.05 0.94
C PRO A 117 10.13 2.50 1.11
N GLN A 118 9.04 2.68 1.85
CA GLN A 118 8.60 4.01 2.24
C GLN A 118 9.23 4.38 3.59
N THR A 119 9.68 5.63 3.73
CA THR A 119 9.96 6.18 5.08
C THR A 119 8.80 7.05 5.48
N SER A 120 8.15 6.74 6.60
CA SER A 120 6.94 7.43 7.04
C SER A 120 5.83 7.38 5.98
N GLY A 121 5.63 6.21 5.37
CA GLY A 121 4.60 6.05 4.36
C GLY A 121 3.18 6.13 4.91
N GLY A 122 2.24 5.69 4.08
CA GLY A 122 0.82 5.70 4.38
C GLY A 122 0.38 4.88 5.57
N LEU A 123 -0.86 5.11 6.01
CA LEU A 123 -1.59 4.11 6.78
C LEU A 123 -2.31 3.17 5.81
N LEU A 124 -2.17 1.87 6.04
CA LEU A 124 -2.91 0.80 5.38
C LEU A 124 -4.00 0.30 6.33
N VAL A 125 -5.27 0.32 5.91
CA VAL A 125 -6.39 -0.07 6.78
C VAL A 125 -7.31 -1.08 6.10
N SER A 126 -7.65 -2.19 6.77
CA SER A 126 -8.73 -3.10 6.37
C SER A 126 -10.02 -2.79 7.13
N CYS A 127 -11.15 -2.74 6.43
CA CYS A 127 -12.47 -2.55 7.01
C CYS A 127 -13.54 -3.38 6.28
N ALA A 128 -14.63 -3.71 6.98
CA ALA A 128 -15.77 -4.39 6.38
C ALA A 128 -16.43 -3.52 5.27
N PRO A 129 -17.10 -4.11 4.26
CA PRO A 129 -17.67 -3.37 3.14
C PRO A 129 -18.64 -2.27 3.56
N GLU A 130 -19.47 -2.55 4.56
CA GLU A 130 -20.44 -1.63 5.13
C GLU A 130 -19.82 -0.45 5.88
N ALA A 131 -18.53 -0.53 6.25
CA ALA A 131 -17.81 0.48 7.01
C ALA A 131 -16.99 1.43 6.13
N GLN A 132 -16.81 1.09 4.86
CA GLN A 132 -15.92 1.79 3.95
C GLN A 132 -16.17 3.30 3.91
N ASP A 133 -17.43 3.69 3.71
CA ASP A 133 -17.80 5.11 3.57
C ASP A 133 -17.60 5.88 4.88
N ASP A 134 -17.87 5.25 6.03
CA ASP A 134 -17.64 5.83 7.35
C ASP A 134 -16.14 6.02 7.63
N VAL A 135 -15.31 5.05 7.23
CA VAL A 135 -13.85 5.11 7.36
C VAL A 135 -13.27 6.22 6.48
N LEU A 136 -13.70 6.32 5.22
CA LEU A 136 -13.28 7.40 4.33
C LEU A 136 -13.72 8.78 4.83
N ALA A 137 -14.95 8.91 5.31
CA ALA A 137 -15.45 10.13 5.92
C ALA A 137 -14.64 10.52 7.16
N LEU A 138 -14.26 9.54 8.00
CA LEU A 138 -13.42 9.76 9.17
C LEU A 138 -12.03 10.28 8.77
N PHE A 139 -11.40 9.69 7.76
CA PHE A 139 -10.12 10.16 7.25
C PHE A 139 -10.20 11.58 6.70
N ALA A 140 -11.19 11.87 5.86
CA ALA A 140 -11.41 13.21 5.34
C ALA A 140 -11.61 14.25 6.46
N ALA A 141 -12.38 13.93 7.49
CA ALA A 141 -12.62 14.80 8.65
C ALA A 141 -11.34 15.11 9.46
N HIS A 142 -10.32 14.25 9.40
CA HIS A 142 -9.04 14.42 10.10
C HIS A 142 -7.91 14.94 9.19
N GLY A 143 -8.23 15.42 7.98
CA GLY A 143 -7.27 16.01 7.06
C GLY A 143 -6.62 15.02 6.09
N PHE A 144 -7.16 13.81 5.98
CA PHE A 144 -6.69 12.75 5.06
C PHE A 144 -7.69 12.53 3.92
N ALA A 145 -8.04 13.62 3.23
CA ALA A 145 -9.04 13.58 2.15
C ALA A 145 -8.59 12.75 0.92
N ASP A 146 -7.28 12.52 0.77
CA ASP A 146 -6.70 11.71 -0.29
C ASP A 146 -6.71 10.20 0.02
N ALA A 147 -7.28 9.79 1.16
CA ALA A 147 -7.47 8.38 1.48
C ALA A 147 -8.37 7.73 0.41
N CYS A 148 -7.92 6.63 -0.18
CA CYS A 148 -8.62 5.94 -1.25
C CYS A 148 -8.66 4.44 -1.02
N VAL A 149 -9.68 3.78 -1.59
CA VAL A 149 -9.77 2.32 -1.61
C VAL A 149 -8.88 1.81 -2.73
N ILE A 150 -7.89 0.99 -2.38
CA ILE A 150 -6.90 0.48 -3.34
C ILE A 150 -6.99 -1.03 -3.56
N GLY A 151 -7.94 -1.71 -2.94
CA GLY A 151 -8.10 -3.14 -3.10
C GLY A 151 -9.07 -3.76 -2.10
N GLU A 152 -9.01 -5.09 -2.04
CA GLU A 152 -9.86 -5.89 -1.18
C GLU A 152 -9.10 -7.06 -0.54
N VAL A 153 -9.58 -7.51 0.62
CA VAL A 153 -9.15 -8.77 1.23
C VAL A 153 -10.23 -9.83 0.93
N LEU A 154 -9.78 -11.01 0.50
CA LEU A 154 -10.54 -12.14 -0.03
C LEU A 154 -10.49 -13.34 0.89
#